data_AF-A0A443SS44-F1
#
_entry.id   AF-A0A443SS44-F1
#
_cell.length_a   1.000
_cell.length_b   1.000
_cell.length_c   1.000
_cell.angle_alpha   90.00
_cell.angle_beta   90.00
_cell.angle_gamma   90.00
#
_symmetry.space_group_name_H-M   'P 1'
#
loop_
_entity.id
_entity.type
_entity.pdbx_description
1 polymer ?
#
loop_
_entity_poly.entity_id
_entity_poly.type
_entity_poly.pdbx_seq_one_letter_code
_entity_poly.pdbx_strand_id
1 'polypeptide(L)'
;MDVFDTKMRFVTQQYVGFKNESFNLNVLSINLDNNTYVVGVTLKVFSTNDVNIISMSNIKNVECEKTQLGLYYSFKCHTTIVKMQSQGMNTIDVSFDQNVSNCNNCNPRLVTLDVYEYDDECETPDKPLFGYVKLEHKRRKQYAYYCNSGFNSESSKKTRCENGDDWSDYEPLMCLPKLTCSITEIDSNVNAVYSDLWSSDEALIGSTVKYKCIERFSKMLGHRQQTCTANGTWSGSVPKCVRNTFHPGASKSTKTKSYHFETKYQKKVIAQEFNQNSEFRTAK
;
A
#
# COMPACT_ATOMS: atom_id res chain seq x y z
N MET A 1 6.31 6.03 -13.70
CA MET A 1 6.17 6.31 -12.27
C MET A 1 7.48 6.96 -11.88
N ASP A 2 7.51 8.29 -11.85
CA ASP A 2 8.74 9.02 -11.52
C ASP A 2 9.07 8.84 -10.04
N VAL A 3 10.36 8.61 -9.77
CA VAL A 3 10.98 8.23 -8.49
C VAL A 3 10.86 9.32 -7.39
N PHE A 4 10.01 10.33 -7.59
CA PHE A 4 10.00 11.56 -6.81
C PHE A 4 8.68 11.82 -6.08
N ASP A 5 7.62 11.05 -6.34
CA ASP A 5 6.31 11.18 -5.68
C ASP A 5 6.30 10.63 -4.23
N THR A 6 7.38 9.96 -3.79
CA THR A 6 7.46 9.30 -2.47
C THR A 6 8.04 10.17 -1.35
N LYS A 7 8.57 11.36 -1.63
CA LYS A 7 9.37 12.15 -0.66
C LYS A 7 8.71 13.46 -0.21
N MET A 8 7.42 13.59 -0.45
CA MET A 8 6.70 14.84 -0.29
C MET A 8 5.54 14.64 0.66
N ARG A 9 5.66 15.14 1.89
CA ARG A 9 4.53 15.17 2.82
C ARG A 9 3.65 16.38 2.54
N PHE A 10 2.35 16.17 2.48
CA PHE A 10 1.36 17.23 2.40
C PHE A 10 1.31 17.95 3.75
N VAL A 11 1.87 19.15 3.84
CA VAL A 11 2.00 19.81 5.14
C VAL A 11 0.79 20.64 5.51
N THR A 12 0.14 21.40 4.61
CA THR A 12 -1.18 22.03 4.85
C THR A 12 -1.62 22.92 3.68
N GLN A 13 -2.92 23.24 3.57
CA GLN A 13 -3.38 24.46 2.88
C GLN A 13 -2.94 25.68 3.70
N GLN A 14 -1.82 26.31 3.36
CA GLN A 14 -1.39 27.55 4.00
C GLN A 14 -2.22 28.75 3.53
N TYR A 15 -2.30 29.78 4.37
CA TYR A 15 -3.01 31.03 4.10
C TYR A 15 -2.44 31.74 2.87
N VAL A 16 -3.17 31.67 1.76
CA VAL A 16 -2.88 32.42 0.53
C VAL A 16 -3.18 33.90 0.76
N GLY A 17 -2.13 34.72 0.84
CA GLY A 17 -2.26 36.18 0.90
C GLY A 17 -2.00 36.78 -0.47
N PHE A 18 -2.96 37.50 -1.04
CA PHE A 18 -2.72 38.28 -2.26
C PHE A 18 -2.14 39.64 -1.84
N LYS A 19 -0.88 39.91 -2.18
CA LYS A 19 -0.33 41.26 -2.04
C LYS A 19 -0.89 42.14 -3.15
N ASN A 20 -1.83 43.01 -2.79
CA ASN A 20 -2.21 44.16 -3.63
C ASN A 20 -1.23 45.31 -3.35
N GLU A 21 0.03 45.14 -3.74
CA GLU A 21 0.93 46.29 -3.89
C GLU A 21 0.72 46.86 -5.29
N SER A 22 0.48 48.17 -5.33
CA SER A 22 -0.13 48.89 -6.43
C SER A 22 0.58 48.65 -7.78
N PHE A 23 -0.21 48.26 -8.79
CA PHE A 23 0.07 48.23 -10.25
C PHE A 23 0.66 46.97 -10.91
N ASN A 24 0.67 45.78 -10.28
CA ASN A 24 0.79 44.50 -11.02
C ASN A 24 -0.04 43.38 -10.36
N LEU A 25 -1.20 43.07 -10.94
CA LEU A 25 -2.22 42.17 -10.40
C LEU A 25 -1.96 40.67 -10.65
N ASN A 26 -0.74 40.25 -10.97
CA ASN A 26 -0.48 38.89 -11.47
C ASN A 26 0.35 38.02 -10.52
N VAL A 27 0.42 38.35 -9.24
CA VAL A 27 1.31 37.69 -8.28
C VAL A 27 0.54 37.03 -7.15
N LEU A 28 0.79 35.74 -6.94
CA LEU A 28 0.29 34.94 -5.84
C LEU A 28 1.39 34.77 -4.79
N SER A 29 1.21 35.31 -3.58
CA SER A 29 2.17 35.16 -2.48
C SER A 29 1.75 34.06 -1.50
N ILE A 30 2.62 33.09 -1.30
CA ILE A 30 2.43 31.94 -0.42
C ILE A 30 3.27 32.17 0.83
N ASN A 31 2.64 32.38 1.99
CA ASN A 31 3.36 32.57 3.25
C ASN A 31 3.67 31.21 3.88
N LEU A 32 4.95 30.95 4.12
CA LEU A 32 5.47 29.74 4.74
C LEU A 32 5.86 30.00 6.20
N ASP A 33 5.79 28.95 7.03
CA ASP A 33 6.28 28.99 8.39
C ASP A 33 7.83 29.11 8.44
N ASN A 34 8.32 29.65 9.56
CA ASN A 34 9.76 29.76 9.78
C ASN A 34 10.39 28.36 9.87
N ASN A 35 11.57 28.19 9.26
CA ASN A 35 12.32 26.93 9.27
C ASN A 35 11.68 25.77 8.45
N THR A 36 10.70 26.08 7.60
CA THR A 36 10.18 25.17 6.56
C THR A 36 11.22 24.92 5.47
N TYR A 37 11.32 23.66 5.02
CA TYR A 37 12.13 23.25 3.88
C TYR A 37 11.21 22.93 2.71
N VAL A 38 11.23 23.71 1.63
CA VAL A 38 10.33 23.48 0.47
C VAL A 38 11.05 22.70 -0.63
N VAL A 39 10.36 21.71 -1.20
CA VAL A 39 10.84 20.90 -2.33
C VAL A 39 9.95 21.00 -3.57
N GLY A 40 8.72 21.48 -3.43
CA GLY A 40 7.85 21.70 -4.57
C GLY A 40 6.57 22.44 -4.24
N VAL A 41 5.87 22.87 -5.28
CA VAL A 41 4.55 23.51 -5.21
C VAL A 41 3.70 22.99 -6.37
N THR A 42 2.46 22.58 -6.07
CA THR A 42 1.45 22.29 -7.08
C THR A 42 0.31 23.30 -7.02
N LEU A 43 -0.06 23.85 -8.18
CA LEU A 43 -1.14 24.81 -8.33
C LEU A 43 -2.18 24.28 -9.31
N LYS A 44 -3.46 24.40 -8.99
CA LYS A 44 -4.56 24.21 -9.94
C LYS A 44 -5.28 25.53 -10.15
N VAL A 45 -5.39 25.95 -11.40
CA VAL A 45 -6.05 27.21 -11.81
C VAL A 45 -7.20 26.86 -12.75
N PHE A 46 -8.37 27.41 -12.48
CA PHE A 46 -9.49 27.39 -13.42
C PHE A 46 -9.39 28.64 -14.30
N SER A 47 -9.41 28.45 -15.63
CA SER A 47 -9.38 29.56 -16.58
C SER A 47 -10.03 29.20 -17.91
N THR A 48 -10.67 30.17 -18.56
CA THR A 48 -11.11 30.04 -19.96
C THR A 48 -10.04 30.42 -20.97
N ASN A 49 -9.01 31.14 -20.53
CA ASN A 49 -7.87 31.52 -21.34
C ASN A 49 -6.64 30.72 -20.92
N ASP A 50 -5.66 30.60 -21.82
CA ASP A 50 -4.38 29.98 -21.44
C ASP A 50 -3.69 30.80 -20.34
N VAL A 51 -3.20 30.08 -19.31
CA VAL A 51 -2.48 30.67 -18.17
C VAL A 51 -1.11 30.01 -18.09
N ASN A 52 -0.08 30.80 -17.83
CA ASN A 52 1.30 30.36 -17.68
C ASN A 52 1.94 31.03 -16.45
N ILE A 53 2.84 30.30 -15.80
CA ILE A 53 3.72 30.87 -14.77
C ILE A 53 4.86 31.58 -15.48
N ILE A 54 5.07 32.86 -15.18
CA ILE A 54 6.17 33.68 -15.69
C ILE A 54 7.43 33.45 -14.85
N SER A 55 7.27 33.45 -13.52
CA SER A 55 8.39 33.34 -12.59
C SER A 55 7.94 32.91 -11.21
N MET A 56 8.87 32.34 -10.45
CA MET A 56 8.70 32.12 -9.01
C MET A 56 9.86 32.77 -8.26
N SER A 57 9.55 33.59 -7.25
CA SER A 57 10.55 34.23 -6.39
C SER A 57 10.96 33.30 -5.24
N ASN A 58 12.12 33.55 -4.64
CA ASN A 58 12.61 32.89 -3.43
C ASN A 58 12.78 31.36 -3.51
N ILE A 59 12.73 30.79 -4.71
CA ILE A 59 13.02 29.39 -5.00
C ILE A 59 14.04 29.33 -6.15
N LYS A 60 15.04 28.44 -6.05
CA LYS A 60 16.11 28.27 -7.06
C LYS A 60 15.89 26.98 -7.86
N ASN A 61 16.38 26.93 -9.10
CA ASN A 61 16.33 25.72 -9.95
C ASN A 61 14.91 25.13 -10.05
N VAL A 62 13.95 26.00 -10.36
CA VAL A 62 12.54 25.59 -10.47
C VAL A 62 12.32 24.94 -11.82
N GLU A 63 11.78 23.73 -11.80
CA GLU A 63 11.29 23.04 -13.00
C GLU A 63 9.78 22.83 -12.88
N CYS A 64 9.00 23.47 -13.75
CA CYS A 64 7.54 23.40 -13.74
C CYS A 64 7.01 22.62 -14.94
N GLU A 65 6.16 21.63 -14.68
CA GLU A 65 5.35 20.94 -15.68
C GLU A 65 3.93 21.50 -15.69
N LYS A 66 3.43 21.88 -16.87
CA LYS A 66 2.06 22.35 -17.08
C LYS A 66 1.23 21.26 -17.76
N THR A 67 0.07 20.94 -17.19
CA THR A 67 -0.93 20.04 -17.78
C THR A 67 -2.28 20.74 -17.83
N GLN A 68 -3.12 20.41 -18.82
CA GLN A 68 -4.45 20.98 -18.97
C GLN A 68 -5.50 19.87 -19.10
N LEU A 69 -6.59 19.99 -18.34
CA LEU A 69 -7.77 19.12 -18.44
C LEU A 69 -9.03 19.99 -18.50
N GLY A 70 -9.54 20.21 -19.71
CA GLY A 70 -10.65 21.14 -19.94
C GLY A 70 -10.27 22.57 -19.58
N LEU A 71 -11.01 23.19 -18.65
CA LEU A 71 -10.78 24.56 -18.16
C LEU A 71 -9.84 24.62 -16.94
N TYR A 72 -9.22 23.49 -16.58
CA TYR A 72 -8.32 23.41 -15.43
C TYR A 72 -6.88 23.24 -15.90
N TYR A 73 -6.02 24.14 -15.42
CA TYR A 73 -4.57 24.13 -15.60
C TYR A 73 -3.91 23.67 -14.31
N SER A 74 -3.05 22.66 -14.39
CA SER A 74 -2.27 22.16 -13.26
C SER A 74 -0.79 22.42 -13.50
N PHE A 75 -0.14 23.10 -12.57
CA PHE A 75 1.29 23.37 -12.57
C PHE A 75 1.94 22.56 -11.46
N LYS A 76 2.90 21.71 -11.79
CA LYS A 76 3.71 20.96 -10.84
C LYS A 76 5.14 21.49 -10.91
N CYS A 77 5.56 22.24 -9.90
CA CYS A 77 6.87 22.89 -9.85
C CYS A 77 7.75 22.24 -8.79
N HIS A 78 8.93 21.78 -9.20
CA HIS A 78 9.92 21.12 -8.35
C HIS A 78 11.13 22.03 -8.16
N THR A 79 11.80 21.92 -7.02
CA THR A 79 13.01 22.68 -6.71
C THR A 79 13.98 21.87 -5.85
N THR A 80 15.25 22.24 -5.85
CA THR A 80 16.19 21.81 -4.81
C THR A 80 15.76 22.31 -3.44
N ILE A 81 15.91 21.52 -2.37
CA ILE A 81 15.52 21.86 -1.00
C ILE A 81 15.93 23.30 -0.64
N VAL A 82 14.94 24.18 -0.41
CA VAL A 82 15.17 25.56 0.01
C VAL A 82 14.75 25.71 1.47
N LYS A 83 15.69 26.12 2.33
CA LYS A 83 15.41 26.45 3.73
C LYS A 83 14.94 27.89 3.86
N MET A 84 13.73 28.09 4.39
CA MET A 84 13.20 29.42 4.71
C MET A 84 13.93 30.04 5.90
N GLN A 85 14.21 31.34 5.84
CA GLN A 85 15.06 32.04 6.82
C GLN A 85 14.24 32.51 8.02
N SER A 86 14.84 32.53 9.22
CA SER A 86 14.17 32.99 10.44
C SER A 86 13.99 34.52 10.52
N GLN A 87 14.66 35.28 9.65
CA GLN A 87 14.65 36.75 9.62
C GLN A 87 14.56 37.34 8.19
N GLY A 88 13.59 36.86 7.39
CA GLY A 88 13.32 37.34 6.02
C GLY A 88 11.89 37.08 5.56
N MET A 89 11.51 37.55 4.37
CA MET A 89 10.22 37.23 3.74
C MET A 89 10.15 35.73 3.44
N ASN A 90 9.44 34.98 4.28
CA ASN A 90 9.13 33.57 4.05
C ASN A 90 7.93 33.44 3.09
N THR A 91 8.07 34.06 1.91
CA THR A 91 7.04 34.04 0.88
C THR A 91 7.57 33.47 -0.41
N ILE A 92 6.80 32.58 -1.05
CA ILE A 92 7.00 32.21 -2.44
C ILE A 92 6.03 33.05 -3.26
N ASP A 93 6.54 33.88 -4.16
CA ASP A 93 5.69 34.64 -5.07
C ASP A 93 5.66 33.98 -6.44
N VAL A 94 4.48 33.54 -6.87
CA VAL A 94 4.25 32.95 -8.19
C VAL A 94 3.63 34.01 -9.09
N SER A 95 4.34 34.41 -10.13
CA SER A 95 3.86 35.38 -11.12
C SER A 95 3.23 34.67 -12.30
N PHE A 96 2.06 35.11 -12.72
CA PHE A 96 1.32 34.58 -13.85
C PHE A 96 1.26 35.58 -15.02
N ASP A 97 1.02 35.09 -16.23
CA ASP A 97 0.72 35.92 -17.41
C ASP A 97 -0.70 36.52 -17.40
N GLN A 98 -1.57 35.97 -16.54
CA GLN A 98 -2.92 36.45 -16.27
C GLN A 98 -3.11 36.75 -14.79
N ASN A 99 -4.10 37.58 -14.45
CA ASN A 99 -4.46 37.84 -13.05
C ASN A 99 -5.22 36.63 -12.47
N VAL A 100 -4.53 35.79 -11.71
CA VAL A 100 -5.12 34.66 -10.99
C VAL A 100 -5.57 35.13 -9.61
N SER A 101 -6.86 34.99 -9.31
CA SER A 101 -7.47 35.45 -8.06
C SER A 101 -8.03 34.31 -7.21
N ASN A 102 -8.29 34.51 -5.92
CA ASN A 102 -8.89 33.51 -5.01
C ASN A 102 -10.40 33.73 -4.78
N CYS A 103 -11.09 34.35 -5.73
CA CYS A 103 -12.54 34.48 -5.68
C CYS A 103 -13.24 33.35 -6.44
N ASN A 104 -14.36 32.88 -5.89
CA ASN A 104 -15.09 31.72 -6.42
C ASN A 104 -15.65 31.91 -7.84
N ASN A 105 -15.99 33.14 -8.22
CA ASN A 105 -16.63 33.45 -9.50
C ASN A 105 -15.71 34.23 -10.45
N CYS A 106 -14.41 34.21 -10.19
CA CYS A 106 -13.43 34.91 -11.01
C CYS A 106 -12.81 33.97 -12.04
N ASN A 107 -12.28 34.57 -13.10
CA ASN A 107 -11.65 33.87 -14.20
C ASN A 107 -10.49 34.72 -14.72
N PRO A 108 -9.23 34.29 -14.57
CA PRO A 108 -8.76 33.06 -13.93
C PRO A 108 -8.90 33.04 -12.39
N ARG A 109 -9.08 31.85 -11.79
CA ARG A 109 -9.06 31.67 -10.33
C ARG A 109 -8.24 30.47 -9.87
N LEU A 110 -7.61 30.62 -8.71
CA LEU A 110 -6.95 29.53 -8.01
C LEU A 110 -7.99 28.55 -7.45
N VAL A 111 -7.76 27.25 -7.64
CA VAL A 111 -8.63 26.17 -7.16
C VAL A 111 -7.96 25.45 -6.00
N THR A 112 -6.72 25.01 -6.18
CA THR A 112 -5.91 24.42 -5.12
C THR A 112 -4.47 24.91 -5.18
N LEU A 113 -3.85 24.99 -4.02
CA LEU A 113 -2.44 25.23 -3.84
C LEU A 113 -1.95 24.22 -2.81
N ASP A 114 -0.96 23.43 -3.20
CA ASP A 114 -0.34 22.42 -2.38
C ASP A 114 1.17 22.73 -2.31
N VAL A 115 1.71 22.91 -1.11
CA VAL A 115 3.15 23.09 -0.87
C VAL A 115 3.71 21.79 -0.33
N TYR A 116 4.82 21.35 -0.91
CA TYR A 116 5.52 20.14 -0.49
C TYR A 116 6.77 20.52 0.29
N GLU A 117 6.84 20.03 1.52
CA GLU A 117 7.99 20.21 2.38
C GLU A 117 8.88 18.97 2.40
N TYR A 118 10.17 19.19 2.66
CA TYR A 118 11.13 18.12 2.93
C TYR A 118 10.92 17.61 4.35
N ASP A 119 10.37 16.40 4.47
CA ASP A 119 10.26 15.71 5.75
C ASP A 119 11.52 14.87 5.99
N ASP A 120 12.30 15.23 7.02
CA ASP A 120 13.45 14.45 7.48
C ASP A 120 13.03 13.38 8.51
N GLU A 121 11.76 13.35 8.92
CA GLU A 121 11.16 12.34 9.78
C GLU A 121 10.63 11.17 8.97
N CYS A 122 11.47 10.13 8.86
CA CYS A 122 11.05 8.86 8.31
C CYS A 122 9.97 8.23 9.19
N GLU A 123 8.88 7.78 8.57
CA GLU A 123 7.84 7.03 9.23
C GLU A 123 8.36 5.64 9.65
N THR A 124 7.54 4.82 10.30
CA THR A 124 7.94 3.43 10.56
C THR A 124 7.83 2.62 9.27
N PRO A 125 8.83 1.80 8.89
CA PRO A 125 8.76 1.02 7.66
C PRO A 125 7.59 0.04 7.68
N ASP A 126 7.06 -0.27 6.51
CA ASP A 126 6.02 -1.27 6.35
C ASP A 126 6.48 -2.63 6.89
N LYS A 127 5.60 -3.28 7.64
CA LYS A 127 5.89 -4.60 8.20
C LYS A 127 5.63 -5.70 7.16
N PRO A 128 6.46 -6.75 7.13
CA PRO A 128 6.21 -7.91 6.27
C PRO A 128 4.93 -8.65 6.68
N LEU A 129 4.33 -9.35 5.72
CA LEU A 129 3.19 -10.23 6.00
C LEU A 129 3.62 -11.32 6.97
N PHE A 130 2.80 -11.61 7.98
CA PHE A 130 3.14 -12.56 9.05
C PHE A 130 4.46 -12.26 9.78
N GLY A 131 4.83 -10.97 9.83
CA GLY A 131 5.96 -10.51 10.61
C GLY A 131 5.71 -9.15 11.26
N TYR A 132 6.78 -8.62 11.84
CA TYR A 132 6.79 -7.34 12.53
C TYR A 132 8.14 -6.66 12.33
N VAL A 133 8.15 -5.36 12.61
CA VAL A 133 9.34 -4.52 12.56
C VAL A 133 9.64 -4.00 13.96
N LYS A 134 10.92 -3.92 14.31
CA LYS A 134 11.37 -3.39 15.60
C LYS A 134 12.47 -2.36 15.39
N LEU A 135 12.38 -1.24 16.10
CA LEU A 135 13.45 -0.25 16.14
C LEU A 135 14.64 -0.81 16.94
N GLU A 136 15.80 -0.97 16.29
CA GLU A 136 17.03 -1.39 16.95
C GLU A 136 17.88 -0.18 17.37
N HIS A 137 17.99 0.85 16.51
CA HIS A 137 18.81 2.03 16.79
C HIS A 137 18.06 3.32 16.51
N LYS A 138 17.57 3.97 17.57
CA LYS A 138 16.84 5.24 17.49
C LYS A 138 17.62 6.36 16.81
N ARG A 139 18.91 6.53 17.14
CA ARG A 139 19.76 7.59 16.55
C ARG A 139 20.04 7.41 15.06
N ARG A 140 20.08 6.16 14.58
CA ARG A 140 20.33 5.84 13.17
C ARG A 140 19.04 5.59 12.40
N LYS A 141 17.86 5.74 13.04
CA LYS A 141 16.55 5.37 12.50
C LYS A 141 16.61 4.01 11.79
N GLN A 142 17.18 3.02 12.48
CA GLN A 142 17.43 1.69 11.93
C GLN A 142 16.48 0.66 12.55
N TYR A 143 15.82 -0.08 11.68
CA TYR A 143 14.81 -1.07 12.01
C TYR A 143 15.24 -2.45 11.54
N ALA A 144 14.75 -3.47 12.23
CA ALA A 144 14.95 -4.86 11.88
C ALA A 144 13.60 -5.55 11.69
N TYR A 145 13.50 -6.37 10.64
CA TYR A 145 12.33 -7.17 10.34
C TYR A 145 12.42 -8.56 10.97
N TYR A 146 11.28 -9.09 11.41
CA TYR A 146 11.17 -10.39 12.04
C TYR A 146 9.91 -11.10 11.58
N CYS A 147 9.97 -12.43 11.48
CA CYS A 147 8.81 -13.26 11.22
C CYS A 147 8.16 -13.72 12.52
N ASN A 148 6.83 -13.88 12.49
CA ASN A 148 6.07 -14.40 13.62
C ASN A 148 6.46 -15.86 13.91
N SER A 149 6.13 -16.33 15.12
CA SER A 149 6.28 -17.75 15.46
C SER A 149 5.53 -18.63 14.46
N GLY A 150 6.15 -19.74 14.05
CA GLY A 150 5.62 -20.64 13.00
C GLY A 150 6.08 -20.29 11.58
N PHE A 151 6.82 -19.19 11.39
CA PHE A 151 7.40 -18.80 10.09
C PHE A 151 8.95 -18.82 10.14
N ASN A 152 9.57 -19.17 9.01
CA ASN A 152 11.02 -19.25 8.80
C ASN A 152 11.64 -17.85 8.90
N SER A 153 12.85 -17.81 9.45
CA SER A 153 13.64 -16.59 9.60
C SER A 153 15.00 -16.80 8.98
N GLU A 154 15.20 -16.33 7.74
CA GLU A 154 16.54 -16.05 7.24
C GLU A 154 16.90 -14.61 7.60
N SER A 155 17.39 -14.43 8.83
CA SER A 155 17.94 -13.20 9.42
C SER A 155 16.99 -12.02 9.65
N SER A 156 17.36 -11.20 10.63
CA SER A 156 16.83 -9.87 10.86
C SER A 156 17.34 -8.95 9.76
N LYS A 157 16.66 -8.94 8.61
CA LYS A 157 16.93 -7.98 7.54
C LYS A 157 16.78 -6.59 8.13
N LYS A 158 17.85 -5.78 8.04
CA LYS A 158 17.92 -4.46 8.66
C LYS A 158 17.71 -3.43 7.58
N THR A 159 16.91 -2.43 7.90
CA THR A 159 16.75 -1.27 7.04
C THR A 159 17.07 -0.01 7.82
N ARG A 160 17.70 0.94 7.15
CA ARG A 160 18.05 2.24 7.70
C ARG A 160 17.38 3.29 6.86
N CYS A 161 16.77 4.27 7.51
CA CYS A 161 16.30 5.43 6.77
C CYS A 161 17.49 6.22 6.25
N GLU A 162 17.51 6.43 4.95
CA GLU A 162 18.54 7.21 4.28
C GLU A 162 18.03 8.63 4.01
N ASN A 163 16.82 8.79 3.47
CA ASN A 163 16.19 10.10 3.20
C ASN A 163 14.65 9.98 3.08
N GLY A 164 13.85 10.66 3.90
CA GLY A 164 12.40 10.88 3.69
C GLY A 164 11.65 9.66 3.13
N ASP A 165 11.50 8.63 3.97
CA ASP A 165 10.91 7.31 3.67
C ASP A 165 11.66 6.39 2.68
N ASP A 166 12.84 6.80 2.18
CA ASP A 166 13.76 5.86 1.52
C ASP A 166 14.49 4.99 2.56
N TRP A 167 14.18 3.71 2.48
CA TRP A 167 14.77 2.64 3.26
C TRP A 167 15.93 2.03 2.47
N SER A 168 17.09 1.86 3.09
CA SER A 168 18.31 1.34 2.45
C SER A 168 18.16 -0.05 1.79
N ASP A 169 17.05 -0.74 2.03
CA ASP A 169 16.76 -2.07 1.51
C ASP A 169 15.25 -2.20 1.22
N TYR A 170 14.88 -2.15 -0.06
CA TYR A 170 13.50 -2.16 -0.54
C TYR A 170 12.89 -3.55 -0.69
N GLU A 171 13.71 -4.62 -0.69
CA GLU A 171 13.18 -5.96 -0.84
C GLU A 171 12.53 -6.41 0.48
N PRO A 172 11.19 -6.56 0.55
CA PRO A 172 10.51 -6.89 1.79
C PRO A 172 10.88 -8.32 2.24
N LEU A 173 11.12 -8.49 3.54
CA LEU A 173 11.35 -9.82 4.13
C LEU A 173 10.13 -10.72 3.88
N MET A 174 10.32 -11.87 3.23
CA MET A 174 9.25 -12.84 3.01
C MET A 174 9.20 -13.88 4.13
N CYS A 175 8.17 -13.82 4.96
CA CYS A 175 7.95 -14.80 6.02
C CYS A 175 7.19 -16.01 5.48
N LEU A 176 7.93 -17.10 5.23
CA LEU A 176 7.37 -18.39 4.81
C LEU A 176 7.05 -19.27 6.02
N PRO A 177 5.96 -20.06 6.04
CA PRO A 177 5.70 -20.98 7.15
C PRO A 177 6.85 -22.00 7.27
N LYS A 178 7.27 -22.30 8.51
CA LYS A 178 8.30 -23.33 8.78
C LYS A 178 7.82 -24.72 8.42
N LEU A 179 6.53 -24.94 8.68
CA LEU A 179 5.87 -26.22 8.53
C LEU A 179 4.39 -25.96 8.25
N THR A 180 3.83 -26.79 7.37
CA THR A 180 2.45 -26.75 6.93
C THR A 180 1.88 -28.17 7.00
N CYS A 181 0.56 -28.30 6.94
CA CYS A 181 -0.07 -29.59 6.68
C CYS A 181 -0.53 -29.65 5.22
N SER A 182 -0.14 -30.70 4.51
CA SER A 182 -0.58 -30.92 3.14
C SER A 182 -2.09 -31.17 3.07
N ILE A 183 -2.74 -30.52 2.11
CA ILE A 183 -4.14 -30.74 1.78
C ILE A 183 -4.20 -31.90 0.81
N THR A 184 -4.79 -33.01 1.26
CA THR A 184 -4.95 -34.21 0.44
C THR A 184 -6.29 -34.20 -0.29
N GLU A 185 -6.36 -34.92 -1.40
CA GLU A 185 -7.64 -35.18 -2.08
C GLU A 185 -8.60 -35.93 -1.16
N ILE A 186 -9.86 -35.50 -1.18
CA ILE A 186 -10.95 -36.12 -0.42
C ILE A 186 -11.95 -36.77 -1.38
N ASP A 187 -12.79 -37.67 -0.88
CA ASP A 187 -13.84 -38.27 -1.68
C ASP A 187 -14.86 -37.20 -2.13
N SER A 188 -15.33 -37.27 -3.38
CA SER A 188 -16.28 -36.31 -3.97
C SER A 188 -17.64 -36.23 -3.27
N ASN A 189 -17.90 -37.14 -2.33
CA ASN A 189 -19.10 -37.14 -1.49
C ASN A 189 -18.86 -36.54 -0.09
N VAL A 190 -17.67 -35.99 0.15
CA VAL A 190 -17.27 -35.25 1.34
C VAL A 190 -17.02 -33.80 0.94
N ASN A 191 -17.71 -32.87 1.60
CA ASN A 191 -17.35 -31.45 1.55
C ASN A 191 -16.40 -31.14 2.70
N ALA A 192 -15.31 -30.43 2.42
CA ALA A 192 -14.38 -29.95 3.42
C ALA A 192 -14.36 -28.41 3.45
N VAL A 193 -14.31 -27.86 4.66
CA VAL A 193 -14.20 -26.42 4.91
C VAL A 193 -12.98 -26.16 5.78
N TYR A 194 -11.97 -25.50 5.21
CA TYR A 194 -10.73 -25.17 5.92
C TYR A 194 -10.81 -23.78 6.55
N SER A 195 -10.24 -23.63 7.74
CA SER A 195 -10.08 -22.32 8.38
C SER A 195 -8.99 -21.54 7.68
N ASP A 196 -7.70 -21.87 7.83
CA ASP A 196 -6.60 -21.02 7.35
C ASP A 196 -5.67 -21.78 6.41
N LEU A 197 -5.53 -21.27 5.19
CA LEU A 197 -4.69 -21.84 4.14
C LEU A 197 -3.50 -20.93 3.84
N TRP A 198 -2.36 -21.55 3.58
CA TRP A 198 -1.18 -20.89 3.04
C TRP A 198 -1.23 -20.85 1.51
N SER A 199 -1.55 -21.99 0.89
CA SER A 199 -1.66 -22.17 -0.56
C SER A 199 -2.87 -23.05 -0.90
N SER A 200 -3.04 -23.38 -2.19
CA SER A 200 -4.04 -24.37 -2.60
C SER A 200 -3.80 -25.73 -1.96
N ASP A 201 -2.57 -26.08 -1.62
CA ASP A 201 -2.20 -27.44 -1.21
C ASP A 201 -1.68 -27.51 0.23
N GLU A 202 -1.67 -26.40 0.97
CA GLU A 202 -1.07 -26.31 2.29
C GLU A 202 -1.91 -25.49 3.27
N ALA A 203 -2.12 -26.05 4.46
CA ALA A 203 -2.73 -25.37 5.59
C ALA A 203 -1.68 -24.98 6.64
N LEU A 204 -1.90 -23.84 7.30
CA LEU A 204 -1.04 -23.37 8.39
C LEU A 204 -1.20 -24.25 9.65
N ILE A 205 -0.20 -24.23 10.52
CA ILE A 205 -0.29 -24.87 11.84
C ILE A 205 -1.45 -24.25 12.65
N GLY A 206 -2.24 -25.11 13.30
CA GLY A 206 -3.43 -24.73 14.06
C GLY A 206 -4.70 -24.64 13.21
N SER A 207 -4.59 -24.64 11.88
CA SER A 207 -5.75 -24.64 10.99
C SER A 207 -6.65 -25.83 11.26
N THR A 208 -7.96 -25.63 11.11
CA THR A 208 -8.94 -26.69 11.25
C THR A 208 -9.65 -26.96 9.93
N VAL A 209 -10.04 -28.22 9.71
CA VAL A 209 -10.89 -28.61 8.60
C VAL A 209 -12.13 -29.30 9.14
N LYS A 210 -13.30 -28.84 8.71
CA LYS A 210 -14.59 -29.44 9.05
C LYS A 210 -15.15 -30.18 7.85
N TYR A 211 -15.57 -31.41 8.07
CA TYR A 211 -16.15 -32.26 7.04
C TYR A 211 -17.66 -32.34 7.15
N LYS A 212 -18.32 -32.40 6.00
CA LYS A 212 -19.76 -32.64 5.89
C LYS A 212 -20.03 -33.57 4.72
N CYS A 213 -20.80 -34.62 4.96
CA CYS A 213 -21.24 -35.48 3.87
C CYS A 213 -22.28 -34.78 2.99
N ILE A 214 -22.24 -35.03 1.69
CA ILE A 214 -23.32 -34.61 0.78
C ILE A 214 -24.60 -35.41 1.09
N GLU A 215 -25.77 -34.83 0.78
CA GLU A 215 -27.08 -35.33 1.24
C GLU A 215 -27.34 -36.82 0.95
N ARG A 216 -26.86 -37.34 -0.19
CA ARG A 216 -27.05 -38.75 -0.58
C ARG A 216 -26.12 -39.74 0.15
N PHE A 217 -25.18 -39.26 0.96
CA PHE A 217 -24.14 -40.03 1.67
C PHE A 217 -24.09 -39.67 3.15
N SER A 218 -25.25 -39.63 3.80
CA SER A 218 -25.44 -39.03 5.13
C SER A 218 -24.69 -39.69 6.29
N LYS A 219 -24.13 -40.90 6.14
CA LYS A 219 -23.39 -41.58 7.20
C LYS A 219 -21.89 -41.32 7.09
N MET A 220 -21.33 -40.60 8.07
CA MET A 220 -19.90 -40.33 8.18
C MET A 220 -19.20 -41.39 9.03
N LEU A 221 -18.12 -41.96 8.51
CA LEU A 221 -17.22 -42.86 9.21
C LEU A 221 -15.86 -42.17 9.39
N GLY A 222 -15.43 -41.94 10.62
CA GLY A 222 -14.18 -41.23 10.94
C GLY A 222 -14.43 -39.88 11.60
N HIS A 223 -13.45 -38.98 11.49
CA HIS A 223 -13.46 -37.72 12.22
C HIS A 223 -14.21 -36.62 11.47
N ARG A 224 -15.08 -35.89 12.18
CA ARG A 224 -15.82 -34.75 11.61
C ARG A 224 -14.96 -33.50 11.43
N GLN A 225 -13.85 -33.42 12.16
CA GLN A 225 -12.93 -32.29 12.13
C GLN A 225 -11.50 -32.77 12.34
N GLN A 226 -10.55 -32.14 11.67
CA GLN A 226 -9.12 -32.31 11.93
C GLN A 226 -8.47 -30.95 12.21
N THR A 227 -7.32 -30.98 12.86
CA THR A 227 -6.50 -29.80 13.17
C THR A 227 -5.08 -30.04 12.68
N CYS A 228 -4.49 -29.09 11.98
CA CYS A 228 -3.09 -29.13 11.60
C CYS A 228 -2.23 -28.96 12.87
N THR A 229 -1.54 -30.02 13.27
CA THR A 229 -0.76 -30.05 14.51
C THR A 229 0.59 -29.39 14.33
N ALA A 230 1.24 -29.01 15.42
CA ALA A 230 2.59 -28.41 15.41
C ALA A 230 3.66 -29.28 14.72
N ASN A 231 3.40 -30.57 14.51
CA ASN A 231 4.29 -31.50 13.81
C ASN A 231 4.03 -31.56 12.30
N GLY A 232 3.21 -30.66 11.74
CA GLY A 232 2.95 -30.60 10.29
C GLY A 232 2.04 -31.72 9.78
N THR A 233 1.26 -32.32 10.67
CA THR A 233 0.33 -33.40 10.34
C THR A 233 -1.07 -33.09 10.83
N TRP A 234 -2.09 -33.54 10.08
CA TRP A 234 -3.48 -33.43 10.49
C TRP A 234 -3.78 -34.40 11.64
N SER A 235 -4.49 -33.91 12.66
CA SER A 235 -5.01 -34.77 13.72
C SER A 235 -6.10 -35.70 13.18
N GLY A 236 -6.13 -36.95 13.62
CA GLY A 236 -7.18 -37.90 13.21
C GLY A 236 -7.10 -38.33 11.73
N SER A 237 -8.25 -38.64 11.14
CA SER A 237 -8.34 -39.19 9.77
C SER A 237 -9.46 -38.53 8.96
N VAL A 238 -9.23 -38.38 7.65
CA VAL A 238 -10.25 -37.94 6.69
C VAL A 238 -11.42 -38.92 6.73
N PRO A 239 -12.67 -38.44 6.90
CA PRO A 239 -13.81 -39.31 7.01
C PRO A 239 -14.24 -39.87 5.65
N LYS A 240 -14.95 -41.00 5.67
CA LYS A 240 -15.66 -41.54 4.51
C LYS A 240 -17.16 -41.33 4.69
N CYS A 241 -17.82 -40.87 3.63
CA CYS A 241 -19.26 -40.74 3.59
C CYS A 241 -19.88 -41.92 2.83
N VAL A 242 -20.81 -42.63 3.46
CA VAL A 242 -21.51 -43.79 2.90
C VAL A 242 -23.01 -43.58 2.87
N ARG A 243 -23.70 -44.27 1.96
CA ARG A 243 -25.17 -44.23 1.92
C ARG A 243 -25.75 -44.91 3.16
N ASN A 244 -26.93 -44.48 3.59
CA ASN A 244 -27.68 -45.14 4.66
C ASN A 244 -28.28 -46.49 4.25
N THR A 245 -28.26 -46.85 2.96
CA THR A 245 -28.75 -48.14 2.48
C THR A 245 -27.62 -49.17 2.45
N PHE A 246 -27.83 -50.30 3.13
CA PHE A 246 -26.90 -51.43 3.21
C PHE A 246 -26.93 -52.21 1.88
N HIS A 247 -26.31 -51.66 0.83
CA HIS A 247 -26.01 -52.41 -0.39
C HIS A 247 -24.53 -52.85 -0.35
N PRO A 248 -24.20 -54.15 -0.50
CA PRO A 248 -22.83 -54.66 -0.55
C PRO A 248 -22.05 -54.27 -1.83
N GLY A 249 -22.42 -53.17 -2.47
CA GLY A 249 -21.73 -52.63 -3.65
C GLY A 249 -21.07 -51.31 -3.28
N ALA A 250 -19.75 -51.27 -3.29
CA ALA A 250 -18.96 -50.07 -3.05
C ALA A 250 -19.51 -48.89 -3.85
N SER A 251 -20.02 -47.87 -3.15
CA SER A 251 -20.34 -46.62 -3.82
C SER A 251 -19.03 -45.97 -4.26
N LYS A 252 -18.76 -45.99 -5.56
CA LYS A 252 -17.58 -45.36 -6.14
C LYS A 252 -17.69 -43.84 -5.98
N SER A 253 -16.91 -43.26 -5.07
CA SER A 253 -16.57 -41.83 -5.06
C SER A 253 -15.29 -41.62 -5.88
N THR A 254 -15.18 -40.46 -6.52
CA THR A 254 -13.93 -40.04 -7.16
C THR A 254 -13.21 -39.11 -6.19
N LYS A 255 -11.88 -39.17 -6.15
CA LYS A 255 -11.12 -38.20 -5.36
C LYS A 255 -11.16 -36.82 -6.03
N THR A 256 -11.41 -35.78 -5.25
CA THR A 256 -11.44 -34.40 -5.75
C THR A 256 -10.76 -33.45 -4.76
N LYS A 257 -10.24 -32.34 -5.29
CA LYS A 257 -9.79 -31.17 -4.52
C LYS A 257 -10.92 -30.13 -4.39
N SER A 258 -12.13 -30.57 -4.07
CA SER A 258 -13.28 -29.68 -3.92
C SER A 258 -13.49 -29.33 -2.45
N TYR A 259 -12.95 -28.19 -2.03
CA TYR A 259 -13.14 -27.66 -0.68
C TYR A 259 -13.47 -26.17 -0.73
N HIS A 260 -14.20 -25.73 0.28
CA HIS A 260 -14.46 -24.32 0.53
C HIS A 260 -13.54 -23.81 1.65
N PHE A 261 -13.30 -22.51 1.68
CA PHE A 261 -12.50 -21.86 2.72
C PHE A 261 -13.30 -20.70 3.32
N GLU A 262 -13.14 -20.47 4.61
CA GLU A 262 -13.91 -19.45 5.34
C GLU A 262 -13.13 -18.13 5.54
N THR A 263 -11.83 -18.03 5.22
CA THR A 263 -10.99 -16.97 5.81
C THR A 263 -10.37 -15.91 4.89
N LYS A 264 -9.96 -14.85 5.60
CA LYS A 264 -9.42 -13.54 5.24
C LYS A 264 -7.98 -13.57 4.67
N TYR A 265 -7.26 -14.69 4.78
CA TYR A 265 -5.84 -14.81 4.47
C TYR A 265 -5.53 -15.05 2.99
N GLN A 266 -6.32 -15.88 2.29
CA GLN A 266 -6.19 -16.05 0.83
C GLN A 266 -6.46 -14.74 0.08
N LYS A 267 -7.35 -13.86 0.56
CA LYS A 267 -7.51 -12.52 -0.02
C LYS A 267 -6.23 -11.68 0.04
N LYS A 268 -5.32 -11.91 0.99
CA LYS A 268 -4.04 -11.20 1.10
C LYS A 268 -2.92 -11.86 0.29
N VAL A 269 -2.87 -13.20 0.25
CA VAL A 269 -1.87 -13.95 -0.53
C VAL A 269 -2.15 -13.85 -2.03
N ILE A 270 -3.41 -14.03 -2.46
CA ILE A 270 -3.84 -13.91 -3.88
C ILE A 270 -3.69 -12.46 -4.38
N ALA A 271 -3.90 -11.45 -3.53
CA ALA A 271 -3.66 -10.05 -3.90
C ALA A 271 -2.18 -9.76 -4.21
N GLN A 272 -1.24 -10.51 -3.65
CA GLN A 272 0.19 -10.35 -3.93
C GLN A 272 0.64 -11.14 -5.18
N GLU A 273 0.08 -12.31 -5.47
CA GLU A 273 0.35 -12.99 -6.76
C GLU A 273 -0.12 -12.15 -7.96
N PHE A 274 -1.16 -11.32 -7.79
CA PHE A 274 -1.56 -10.33 -8.80
C PHE A 274 -0.63 -9.11 -8.86
N ASN A 275 -0.14 -8.60 -7.73
CA ASN A 275 0.79 -7.45 -7.71
C ASN A 275 2.22 -7.81 -8.17
N GLN A 276 2.70 -9.03 -7.94
CA GLN A 276 3.99 -9.50 -8.47
C GLN A 276 3.93 -9.76 -9.99
N ASN A 277 2.75 -10.09 -10.53
CA ASN A 277 2.55 -10.29 -11.97
C ASN A 277 2.22 -9.00 -12.74
N SER A 278 1.89 -7.88 -12.07
CA SER A 278 1.63 -6.60 -12.74
C SER A 278 2.90 -5.81 -13.08
N GLU A 279 4.03 -6.06 -12.42
CA GLU A 279 5.31 -5.39 -12.75
C GLU A 279 6.05 -6.00 -13.95
N PHE A 280 5.62 -7.18 -14.44
CA PHE A 280 6.20 -7.83 -15.63
C PHE A 280 5.35 -7.72 -16.91
N ARG A 281 4.27 -6.92 -16.91
CA ARG A 281 3.41 -6.70 -18.10
C ARG A 281 3.33 -5.24 -18.55
N THR A 282 4.44 -4.52 -18.55
CA THR A 282 4.66 -3.34 -19.42
C THR A 282 6.13 -3.23 -19.76
N ALA A 283 6.63 -4.16 -20.55
CA ALA A 283 7.86 -4.01 -21.31
C ALA A 283 7.65 -4.70 -22.66
N LYS A 284 6.88 -4.06 -23.53
CA LYS A 284 6.94 -4.27 -24.98
C LYS A 284 6.41 -3.05 -25.72
#